data_AF-A0A2D4F4K8-F1
#
_entry.id   AF-A0A2D4F4K8-F1
#
_cell.length_a   1.000
_cell.length_b   1.000
_cell.length_c   1.000
_cell.angle_alpha   90.00
_cell.angle_beta   90.00
_cell.angle_gamma   90.00
#
_symmetry.space_group_name_H-M   'P 1'
#
loop_
_entity.id
_entity.type
_entity.pdbx_description
1 polymer ?
#
loop_
_entity_poly.entity_id
_entity_poly.type
_entity_poly.pdbx_seq_one_letter_code
_entity_poly.pdbx_strand_id
1 'polypeptide(L)'
;KHYMCPICGERFPSLLTLTEHKVTHSKSLDTGNCRICKMPLQSEEEFLEHCQMHPDLRNSLTGFRCVVCMQTVTSTLELKIHGTFHMQKTGTSAAVQTTGRIQHLQKLYKCASCLKEFRSKQDLVKLDING
;
A
#
# COMPACT_ATOMS: atom_id res chain seq x y z
N LYS A 1 17.54 0.27 12.56
CA LYS A 1 16.74 1.38 11.97
C LYS A 1 15.64 0.73 11.14
N HIS A 2 14.37 1.04 11.38
CA HIS A 2 13.24 0.42 10.69
C HIS A 2 12.45 1.48 9.92
N TYR A 3 11.71 1.05 8.89
CA TYR A 3 10.82 1.92 8.13
C TYR A 3 9.37 1.59 8.46
N MET A 4 8.55 2.60 8.75
CA MET A 4 7.15 2.42 9.15
C MET A 4 6.22 2.83 8.01
N CYS A 5 5.21 2.00 7.73
CA CYS A 5 4.15 2.34 6.79
C CYS A 5 3.25 3.43 7.39
N PRO A 6 3.07 4.59 6.72
CA PRO A 6 2.20 5.64 7.23
C PRO A 6 0.71 5.32 7.12
N ILE A 7 0.34 4.28 6.36
CA ILE A 7 -1.06 3.87 6.12
C ILE A 7 -1.54 2.93 7.22
N CYS A 8 -0.73 1.94 7.61
CA CYS A 8 -1.12 0.89 8.57
C CYS A 8 -0.20 0.75 9.79
N GLY A 9 0.93 1.46 9.84
CA GLY A 9 1.89 1.40 10.95
C GLY A 9 2.82 0.19 10.97
N GLU A 10 2.74 -0.72 9.99
CA GLU A 10 3.63 -1.89 9.91
C GLU A 10 5.10 -1.49 9.73
N ARG A 11 6.00 -2.29 10.29
CA ARG A 11 7.45 -2.03 10.31
C ARG A 11 8.17 -2.96 9.35
N PHE A 12 9.10 -2.40 8.58
CA PHE A 12 9.86 -3.09 7.56
C PHE A 12 11.37 -2.93 7.78
N PRO A 13 12.17 -3.96 7.46
CA PRO A 13 13.62 -3.93 7.62
C PRO A 13 14.32 -3.06 6.56
N SER A 14 13.68 -2.79 5.41
CA SER A 14 14.25 -2.00 4.32
C SER A 14 13.23 -1.08 3.65
N LEU A 15 13.72 -0.07 2.93
CA LEU A 15 12.89 0.83 2.13
C LEU A 15 12.20 0.10 0.97
N LEU A 16 12.91 -0.88 0.36
CA LEU A 16 12.36 -1.72 -0.70
C LEU A 16 11.13 -2.48 -0.23
N THR A 17 11.25 -3.23 0.88
CA THR A 17 10.15 -4.02 1.45
C THR A 17 8.97 -3.14 1.91
N LEU A 18 9.25 -1.93 2.41
CA LEU A 18 8.19 -0.95 2.67
C LEU A 18 7.50 -0.49 1.37
N THR A 19 8.25 -0.25 0.30
CA THR A 19 7.69 0.25 -0.97
C THR A 19 6.83 -0.81 -1.64
N GLU A 20 7.29 -2.07 -1.66
CA GLU A 20 6.50 -3.25 -2.03
C GLU A 20 5.19 -3.31 -1.25
N HIS A 21 5.27 -3.18 0.06
CA HIS A 21 4.09 -3.18 0.92
C HIS A 21 3.13 -2.02 0.61
N LYS A 22 3.64 -0.79 0.38
CA LYS A 22 2.80 0.37 0.05
C LYS A 22 1.92 0.10 -1.18
N VAL A 23 2.45 -0.63 -2.16
CA VAL A 23 1.72 -1.00 -3.37
C VAL A 23 0.52 -1.91 -3.09
N THR A 24 0.56 -2.74 -2.03
CA THR A 24 -0.59 -3.57 -1.62
C THR A 24 -1.80 -2.76 -1.14
N HIS A 25 -1.59 -1.51 -0.71
CA HIS A 25 -2.68 -0.58 -0.40
C HIS A 25 -3.32 0.03 -1.66
N SER A 26 -2.70 -0.16 -2.84
CA SER A 26 -3.25 0.29 -4.12
C SER A 26 -4.20 -0.75 -4.67
N LYS A 27 -5.46 -0.36 -4.90
CA LYS A 27 -6.47 -1.22 -5.55
C LYS A 27 -6.31 -1.35 -7.06
N SER A 28 -5.33 -0.68 -7.66
CA SER A 28 -5.24 -0.40 -9.10
C SER A 28 -3.88 -0.75 -9.70
N LEU A 29 -3.32 -1.89 -9.31
CA LEU A 29 -2.11 -2.44 -9.91
C LEU A 29 -2.29 -2.80 -11.40
N ASP A 30 -3.52 -3.17 -11.78
CA ASP A 30 -3.81 -3.84 -13.05
C ASP A 30 -3.87 -2.95 -14.30
N THR A 31 -3.80 -1.62 -14.18
CA THR A 31 -4.12 -0.80 -15.35
C THR A 31 -2.89 -0.41 -16.17
N GLY A 32 -1.71 -0.19 -15.56
CA GLY A 32 -0.59 0.44 -16.28
C GLY A 32 -0.97 1.78 -16.96
N ASN A 33 -2.15 2.33 -16.69
CA ASN A 33 -2.67 3.54 -17.32
C ASN A 33 -2.53 4.71 -16.36
N CYS A 34 -2.16 5.87 -16.89
CA CYS A 34 -2.24 7.12 -16.15
C CYS A 34 -3.69 7.40 -15.74
N ARG A 35 -3.95 7.64 -14.45
CA ARG A 35 -5.29 7.94 -13.94
C ARG A 35 -5.80 9.30 -14.42
N ILE A 36 -4.89 10.20 -14.80
CA ILE A 36 -5.17 11.59 -15.19
C ILE A 36 -5.52 11.65 -16.68
N CYS A 37 -4.61 11.24 -17.56
CA CYS A 37 -4.79 11.36 -19.03
C CYS A 37 -5.09 10.02 -19.73
N LYS A 38 -5.18 8.91 -18.99
CA LYS A 38 -5.48 7.55 -19.50
C LYS A 38 -4.44 6.94 -20.44
N MET A 39 -3.31 7.62 -20.68
CA MET A 39 -2.20 7.08 -21.46
C MET A 39 -1.71 5.74 -20.87
N PRO A 40 -1.59 4.68 -21.69
CA PRO A 40 -0.96 3.43 -21.26
C PRO A 40 0.54 3.63 -21.12
N LEU A 41 1.12 3.00 -20.10
CA LEU A 41 2.54 2.97 -19.80
C LEU A 41 2.96 1.49 -19.79
N GLN A 42 3.97 1.13 -20.56
CA GLN A 42 4.36 -0.26 -20.80
C GLN A 42 5.72 -0.62 -20.20
N SER A 43 6.47 0.37 -19.70
CA SER A 43 7.79 0.18 -19.10
C SER A 43 8.02 1.12 -17.92
N GLU A 44 8.98 0.78 -17.06
CA GLU A 44 9.40 1.64 -15.94
C GLU A 44 9.94 2.99 -16.46
N GLU A 45 10.69 2.96 -17.55
CA GLU A 45 11.24 4.15 -18.21
C GLU A 45 10.12 5.08 -18.67
N GLU A 46 9.13 4.56 -19.39
CA GLU A 46 7.95 5.32 -19.82
C GLU A 46 7.18 5.90 -18.63
N PHE A 47 7.02 5.13 -17.54
CA PHE A 47 6.37 5.60 -16.33
C PHE A 47 7.11 6.78 -15.69
N LEU A 48 8.43 6.72 -15.58
CA LEU A 48 9.25 7.77 -14.98
C LEU A 48 9.27 9.04 -15.82
N GLU A 49 9.37 8.91 -17.13
CA GLU A 49 9.29 10.05 -18.05
C GLU A 49 7.89 10.67 -18.02
N HIS A 50 6.85 9.84 -18.04
CA HIS A 50 5.46 10.32 -17.99
C HIS A 50 5.14 11.09 -16.70
N CYS A 51 5.75 10.72 -15.58
CA CYS A 51 5.62 11.46 -14.32
C CYS A 51 6.06 12.93 -14.44
N GLN A 52 7.00 13.25 -15.34
CA GLN A 52 7.46 14.62 -15.57
C GLN A 52 6.43 15.46 -16.33
N MET A 53 5.53 14.83 -17.08
CA MET A 53 4.46 15.50 -17.82
C MET A 53 3.32 16.00 -16.91
N HIS A 54 3.28 15.55 -15.64
CA HIS A 54 2.31 15.99 -14.62
C HIS A 54 3.02 16.69 -13.45
N PRO A 55 3.56 17.91 -13.66
CA PRO A 55 4.35 18.63 -12.65
C PRO A 55 3.55 18.95 -11.38
N ASP A 56 2.22 19.05 -11.49
CA ASP A 56 1.26 19.26 -10.40
C ASP A 56 1.20 18.09 -9.39
N LEU A 57 1.65 16.90 -9.80
CA LEU A 57 1.75 15.75 -8.89
C LEU A 57 3.02 15.77 -8.05
N ARG A 58 3.99 16.62 -8.39
CA ARG A 58 5.22 16.78 -7.63
C ARG A 58 5.07 17.90 -6.62
N ASN A 59 5.13 17.55 -5.34
CA ASN A 59 5.14 18.50 -4.25
C ASN A 59 6.44 18.34 -3.44
N SER A 60 7.19 19.43 -3.29
CA SER A 60 8.49 19.38 -2.59
C SER A 60 8.39 19.14 -1.08
N LEU A 61 7.22 19.36 -0.48
CA LEU A 61 6.95 19.14 0.95
C LEU A 61 6.40 17.74 1.21
N THR A 62 5.49 17.26 0.36
CA THR A 62 4.76 16.01 0.61
C THR A 62 5.23 14.83 -0.25
N GLY A 63 5.99 15.08 -1.31
CA GLY A 63 6.47 14.06 -2.25
C GLY A 63 5.74 14.07 -3.59
N PHE A 64 5.87 12.97 -4.32
CA PHE A 64 5.31 12.78 -5.65
C PHE A 64 4.07 11.87 -5.60
N ARG A 65 2.96 12.27 -6.24
CA ARG A 65 1.76 11.45 -6.38
C ARG A 65 1.86 10.59 -7.62
N CYS A 66 1.82 9.27 -7.45
CA CYS A 66 1.92 8.31 -8.54
C CYS A 66 0.78 8.52 -9.57
N VAL A 67 1.14 8.60 -10.85
CA VAL A 67 0.20 8.79 -11.96
C VAL A 67 -0.76 7.60 -12.14
N VAL A 68 -0.41 6.39 -11.67
CA VAL A 68 -1.23 5.17 -11.82
C VAL A 68 -2.17 4.97 -10.64
N CYS A 69 -1.64 4.95 -9.41
CA CYS A 69 -2.41 4.62 -8.21
C CYS A 69 -2.71 5.80 -7.28
N MET A 70 -2.24 7.00 -7.61
CA MET A 70 -2.39 8.24 -6.83
C MET A 70 -1.80 8.21 -5.42
N GLN A 71 -1.08 7.14 -5.04
CA GLN A 71 -0.34 7.10 -3.78
C GLN A 71 0.82 8.10 -3.79
N THR A 72 1.12 8.65 -2.61
CA THR A 72 2.24 9.58 -2.45
C THR A 72 3.51 8.81 -2.08
N VAL A 73 4.57 9.03 -2.85
CA VAL A 73 5.93 8.54 -2.58
C VAL A 73 6.84 9.72 -2.24
N THR A 74 7.71 9.54 -1.26
CA THR A 74 8.42 10.66 -0.62
C THR A 74 9.78 10.96 -1.24
N SER A 75 10.26 10.13 -2.17
CA SER A 75 11.56 10.31 -2.80
C SER A 75 11.59 9.80 -4.25
N THR A 76 12.54 10.30 -5.04
CA THR A 76 12.78 9.82 -6.41
C THR A 76 13.18 8.35 -6.44
N LEU A 77 13.94 7.89 -5.43
CA LEU A 77 14.31 6.48 -5.31
C LEU A 77 13.07 5.61 -5.05
N GLU A 78 12.19 6.02 -4.14
CA GLU A 78 10.91 5.34 -3.93
C GLU A 78 10.05 5.36 -5.19
N LEU A 79 10.03 6.44 -5.96
CA LEU A 79 9.27 6.52 -7.21
C LEU A 79 9.75 5.52 -8.26
N LYS A 80 11.07 5.35 -8.41
CA LYS A 80 11.67 4.34 -9.31
C LYS A 80 11.25 2.93 -8.89
N ILE A 81 11.52 2.57 -7.64
CA ILE A 81 11.15 1.27 -7.07
C ILE A 81 9.64 1.05 -7.20
N HIS A 82 8.82 2.07 -6.93
CA HIS A 82 7.37 2.01 -7.06
C HIS A 82 6.90 1.72 -8.50
N GLY A 83 7.54 2.32 -9.50
CA GLY A 83 7.23 2.09 -10.92
C GLY A 83 7.39 0.62 -11.34
N THR A 84 8.39 -0.08 -10.79
CA THR A 84 8.66 -1.50 -11.08
C THR A 84 7.47 -2.43 -10.79
N PHE A 85 6.62 -2.07 -9.83
CA PHE A 85 5.46 -2.88 -9.45
C PHE A 85 4.25 -2.65 -10.34
N HIS A 86 4.14 -1.48 -10.97
CA HIS A 86 3.11 -1.24 -11.97
C HIS A 86 3.50 -1.85 -13.32
N MET A 87 4.79 -1.92 -13.62
CA MET A 87 5.34 -2.30 -14.94
C MET A 87 5.85 -3.74 -14.98
N GLN A 88 5.70 -4.50 -13.90
CA GLN A 88 6.00 -5.93 -13.89
C GLN A 88 4.99 -6.64 -14.81
N LYS A 89 5.43 -6.93 -16.04
CA LYS A 89 4.67 -7.73 -17.01
C LYS A 89 4.16 -8.99 -16.30
N THR A 90 2.85 -9.17 -16.28
CA THR A 90 2.20 -10.41 -15.82
C THR A 90 2.61 -11.55 -16.73
N GLY A 91 3.79 -12.12 -16.47
CA GLY A 91 4.43 -13.18 -17.22
C GLY A 91 5.15 -14.13 -16.29
N THR A 92 4.59 -14.34 -15.10
CA THR A 92 4.80 -15.46 -14.17
C THR A 92 4.07 -15.10 -12.89
N SER A 93 3.01 -15.83 -12.58
CA SER A 93 2.51 -15.94 -11.22
C SER A 93 3.60 -16.63 -10.39
N ALA A 94 4.66 -15.91 -10.02
CA ALA A 94 5.47 -16.29 -8.89
C ALA A 94 4.57 -16.09 -7.67
N ALA A 95 3.88 -17.16 -7.29
CA ALA A 95 3.32 -17.29 -5.96
C ALA A 95 4.38 -16.77 -4.99
N VAL A 96 4.08 -15.64 -4.34
CA VAL A 96 4.82 -15.21 -3.16
C VAL A 96 4.66 -16.35 -2.18
N GLN A 97 5.66 -17.22 -2.15
CA GLN A 97 5.85 -18.18 -1.09
C GLN A 97 6.13 -17.34 0.14
N THR A 98 5.06 -17.08 0.88
CA THR A 98 5.12 -16.56 2.23
C THR A 98 5.67 -17.67 3.11
N THR A 99 6.96 -17.99 3.01
CA THR A 99 7.68 -18.80 3.99
C THR A 99 8.03 -17.91 5.18
N GLY A 100 6.97 -17.46 5.85
CA GLY A 100 7.01 -16.69 7.09
C GLY A 100 5.77 -17.04 7.88
N ARG A 101 5.93 -17.93 8.86
CA ARG A 101 4.91 -18.49 9.76
C ARG A 101 3.68 -17.60 9.94
N ILE A 102 2.54 -18.10 9.50
CA ILE A 102 1.21 -17.58 9.79
C ILE A 102 0.97 -17.76 11.29
N GLN A 103 1.14 -16.70 12.09
CA GLN A 103 0.43 -16.58 13.36
C GLN A 103 -0.73 -15.63 13.15
N HIS A 104 -1.91 -16.22 13.02
CA HIS A 104 -3.21 -15.60 12.87
C HIS A 104 -3.41 -14.51 13.95
N LEU A 105 -3.15 -13.24 13.63
CA LEU A 105 -3.59 -12.12 14.43
C LEU A 105 -5.10 -11.97 14.22
N GLN A 106 -5.88 -12.69 15.03
CA GLN A 106 -7.32 -12.52 15.10
C GLN A 106 -7.62 -11.06 15.44
N LYS A 107 -8.34 -10.37 14.56
CA LYS A 107 -8.77 -8.98 14.77
C LYS A 107 -9.70 -8.93 15.98
N LEU A 108 -9.18 -8.45 17.11
CA LEU A 108 -9.94 -8.31 18.36
C LEU A 108 -10.76 -7.01 18.34
N TYR A 109 -11.98 -7.08 18.87
CA TYR A 109 -12.91 -5.96 19.01
C TYR A 109 -12.86 -5.44 20.45
N LYS A 110 -12.65 -4.14 20.64
CA LYS A 110 -12.47 -3.53 21.96
C LYS A 110 -13.73 -2.80 22.42
N CYS A 111 -14.20 -3.10 23.63
CA CYS A 111 -15.33 -2.39 24.25
C CYS A 111 -14.89 -1.00 24.71
N ALA A 112 -15.62 0.05 24.32
CA ALA A 112 -15.29 1.42 24.69
C ALA A 112 -15.53 1.73 26.19
N SER A 113 -16.41 0.99 26.85
CA SER A 113 -16.81 1.24 28.24
C SER A 113 -15.91 0.55 29.26
N CYS A 114 -15.44 -0.68 28.99
CA CYS A 114 -14.63 -1.46 29.93
C CYS A 114 -13.26 -1.87 29.38
N LEU A 115 -12.93 -1.48 28.14
CA LEU A 115 -11.65 -1.71 27.45
C LEU A 115 -11.26 -3.19 27.23
N LYS A 116 -12.17 -4.14 27.49
CA LYS A 116 -11.96 -5.57 27.23
C LYS A 116 -11.97 -5.88 25.74
N GLU A 117 -11.19 -6.90 25.36
CA GLU A 117 -10.98 -7.34 23.99
C GLU A 117 -11.73 -8.65 23.69
N PHE A 118 -12.38 -8.71 22.53
CA PHE A 118 -13.28 -9.80 22.14
C PHE A 118 -12.94 -10.35 20.77
N ARG A 119 -13.19 -11.65 20.55
CA ARG A 119 -12.83 -12.35 19.31
C ARG A 119 -13.84 -12.16 18.17
N SER A 120 -15.03 -11.64 18.45
CA SER A 120 -16.04 -11.35 17.44
C SER A 120 -16.90 -10.14 17.80
N LYS A 121 -17.49 -9.49 16.78
CA LYS A 121 -18.43 -8.39 16.97
C LYS A 121 -19.73 -8.83 17.66
N GLN A 122 -20.13 -10.10 17.52
CA GLN A 122 -21.34 -10.65 18.16
C GLN A 122 -21.15 -10.81 19.68
N ASP A 123 -19.93 -11.13 20.13
CA ASP A 123 -19.63 -11.23 21.57
C ASP A 123 -19.57 -9.87 22.26
N LEU A 124 -19.24 -8.81 21.51
CA LEU A 124 -19.27 -7.43 22.01
C LEU A 124 -20.72 -6.92 22.24
N VAL A 125 -21.66 -7.30 21.38
CA VAL A 125 -23.07 -6.84 21.41
C VAL A 125 -23.87 -7.54 22.52
N LYS A 126 -23.44 -8.70 23.01
CA LYS A 126 -24.13 -9.43 24.11
C LYS A 126 -24.00 -8.74 25.47
N LEU A 127 -23.15 -7.72 25.62
CA LEU A 127 -23.02 -6.94 26.86
C LEU A 127 -24.09 -5.84 26.99
N ASP A 128 -24.82 -5.50 25.93
CA ASP A 128 -25.86 -4.46 25.94
C ASP A 128 -27.28 -4.98 26.27
N ILE A 129 -27.45 -6.25 26.67
CA ILE A 129 -28.80 -6.84 26.93
C ILE A 129 -29.08 -7.20 28.40
N ASN A 130 -28.09 -7.18 29.29
CA ASN A 130 -28.39 -7.31 30.73
C ASN A 130 -28.09 -6.00 31.44
N GLY A 131 -29.16 -5.29 31.81
CA GLY A 131 -29.13 -4.28 32.86
C GLY A 131 -28.65 -4.85 34.19
#